data_AF-A0A7W4A0M2-F1
#
_entry.id   AF-A0A7W4A0M2-F1
#
_cell.length_a   1.000
_cell.length_b   1.000
_cell.length_c   1.000
_cell.angle_alpha   90.00
_cell.angle_beta   90.00
_cell.angle_gamma   90.00
#
_symmetry.space_group_name_H-M   'P 1'
#
loop_
_entity.id
_entity.type
_entity.pdbx_description
1 polymer ?
#
loop_
_entity_poly.entity_id
_entity_poly.type
_entity_poly.pdbx_seq_one_letter_code
_entity_poly.pdbx_strand_id
1 'polypeptide(L)'
;MFDSVYIILLIGIYISMTTSKSTPLLLRYYIDLFEKVSAEQPDFLKRAIIENSVNDFLLVPDFIVDKIAKKSFEIYQDMPELAVSSGLTVHKDYANNFFIWLMASSGIEELLLRSNLSNPMGALSITYSNSKKVVIEIPIPYINSRNMIECEIAFYFSSMMGTLKAILPEAAFHLAITFSRDNKNQLLESIPNCQVIYNSDKNQVIIFQTDPLHTSFITTNSVLSNLLTDSSVIQELVLKPDITFNVHEIVKHSMHQTNLSIHDIAHTLCLSTRTLQRRLKEKDQSFQNILNYERKNKAIELMKDKELSRSTIVEMVGIQNLSSLYRIVGRS
;
A
#
# COMPACT_ATOMS: atom_id res chain seq x y z
N MET A 1 2.42 30.42 17.25
CA MET A 1 3.36 29.27 17.31
C MET A 1 2.59 28.00 16.92
N PHE A 2 1.99 28.02 15.73
CA PHE A 2 1.18 26.94 15.17
C PHE A 2 1.33 26.99 13.65
N ASP A 3 2.53 26.68 13.14
CA ASP A 3 2.80 26.79 11.70
C ASP A 3 3.92 25.81 11.29
N SER A 4 3.64 24.50 11.28
CA SER A 4 4.44 23.49 10.55
C SER A 4 3.76 22.10 10.46
N VAL A 5 2.83 21.78 11.37
CA VAL A 5 2.33 20.41 11.59
C VAL A 5 1.42 19.87 10.47
N TYR A 6 0.96 20.71 9.53
CA TYR A 6 -0.04 20.32 8.53
C TYR A 6 0.54 19.96 7.14
N ILE A 7 1.85 20.00 6.96
CA ILE A 7 2.52 20.02 5.62
C ILE A 7 3.14 18.64 5.24
N ILE A 8 2.92 17.58 6.00
CA ILE A 8 3.78 16.38 5.97
C ILE A 8 3.22 15.19 5.16
N LEU A 9 2.06 15.36 4.55
CA LEU A 9 1.05 14.33 4.72
C LEU A 9 0.64 13.65 3.43
N LEU A 10 1.63 13.06 2.75
CA LEU A 10 1.40 12.40 1.46
C LEU A 10 1.87 10.95 1.38
N ILE A 11 2.77 10.55 2.27
CA ILE A 11 3.33 9.19 2.28
C ILE A 11 3.54 8.68 3.72
N GLY A 12 3.11 9.47 4.70
CA GLY A 12 2.88 9.01 6.06
C GLY A 12 1.46 8.50 6.19
N ILE A 13 1.29 7.20 6.41
CA ILE A 13 0.03 6.64 6.90
C ILE A 13 -0.20 7.26 8.28
N TYR A 14 -1.00 8.31 8.37
CA TYR A 14 -1.30 8.89 9.67
C TYR A 14 -2.29 7.97 10.40
N ILE A 15 -1.77 6.92 11.03
CA ILE A 15 -2.52 6.26 12.09
C ILE A 15 -2.69 7.32 13.16
N SER A 16 -3.91 7.80 13.33
CA SER A 16 -4.31 8.74 14.38
C SER A 16 -3.97 8.16 15.76
N MET A 17 -2.70 8.26 16.16
CA MET A 17 -2.24 8.14 17.52
C MET A 17 -2.08 9.55 18.04
N THR A 18 -3.14 10.08 18.63
CA THR A 18 -3.20 11.39 19.30
C THR A 18 -2.27 11.52 20.52
N THR A 19 -1.17 10.75 20.57
CA THR A 19 -0.16 10.76 21.63
C THR A 19 1.28 10.48 21.16
N SER A 20 1.53 10.16 19.88
CA SER A 20 2.86 9.78 19.38
C SER A 20 3.58 10.97 18.71
N LYS A 21 4.80 11.33 19.18
CA LYS A 21 5.70 12.32 18.54
C LYS A 21 6.43 11.79 17.28
N SER A 22 5.90 10.73 16.70
CA SER A 22 6.53 9.98 15.60
C SER A 22 5.47 9.55 14.58
N THR A 23 5.82 9.71 13.32
CA THR A 23 5.01 9.41 12.14
C THR A 23 5.62 8.24 11.37
N PRO A 24 4.82 7.24 10.93
CA PRO A 24 5.33 6.18 10.08
C PRO A 24 5.67 6.75 8.70
N LEU A 25 6.92 6.58 8.29
CA LEU A 25 7.45 7.07 7.02
C LEU A 25 7.69 5.91 6.07
N LEU A 26 7.17 5.96 4.84
CA LEU A 26 7.49 4.98 3.79
C LEU A 26 8.93 5.21 3.32
N LEU A 27 9.87 4.70 4.10
CA LEU A 27 11.29 5.05 4.03
C LEU A 27 11.84 4.82 2.62
N ARG A 28 11.51 3.67 2.03
CA ARG A 28 11.96 3.26 0.70
C ARG A 28 11.53 4.24 -0.39
N TYR A 29 10.32 4.78 -0.30
CA TYR A 29 9.83 5.77 -1.26
C TYR A 29 10.75 6.98 -1.33
N TYR A 30 11.04 7.56 -0.17
CA TYR A 30 11.81 8.80 -0.13
C TYR A 30 13.24 8.58 -0.61
N ILE A 31 13.86 7.46 -0.22
CA ILE A 31 15.21 7.09 -0.69
C ILE A 31 15.24 7.03 -2.22
N ASP A 32 14.34 6.23 -2.81
CA ASP A 32 14.29 6.04 -4.25
C ASP A 32 13.95 7.35 -4.98
N LEU A 33 13.12 8.23 -4.39
CA LEU A 33 12.87 9.59 -4.91
C LEU A 33 14.16 10.42 -4.97
N PHE A 34 14.92 10.51 -3.87
CA PHE A 34 16.16 11.29 -3.82
C PHE A 34 17.23 10.72 -4.78
N GLU A 35 17.37 9.39 -4.85
CA GLU A 35 18.29 8.72 -5.75
C GLU A 35 17.93 8.98 -7.22
N LYS A 36 16.64 8.90 -7.56
CA LYS A 36 16.15 9.11 -8.94
C LYS A 36 16.53 10.47 -9.52
N VAL A 37 16.58 11.51 -8.69
CA VAL A 37 16.97 12.87 -9.11
C VAL A 37 18.40 13.24 -8.73
N SER A 38 19.18 12.29 -8.21
CA SER A 38 20.55 12.52 -7.70
C SER A 38 20.62 13.67 -6.67
N ALA A 39 19.57 13.84 -5.87
CA ALA A 39 19.51 14.88 -4.84
C ALA A 39 20.17 14.44 -3.54
N GLU A 40 20.65 15.41 -2.76
CA GLU A 40 21.28 15.12 -1.48
C GLU A 40 20.26 14.64 -0.44
N GLN A 41 20.38 13.36 -0.05
CA GLN A 41 19.58 12.77 1.01
C GLN A 41 19.86 13.42 2.38
N PRO A 42 18.83 13.70 3.20
CA PRO A 42 18.99 13.99 4.62
C PRO A 42 19.83 12.92 5.34
N ASP A 43 20.70 13.33 6.28
CA ASP A 43 21.57 12.42 7.04
C ASP A 43 20.81 11.33 7.81
N PHE A 44 19.55 11.60 8.15
CA PHE A 44 18.67 10.58 8.71
C PHE A 44 18.42 9.44 7.72
N LEU A 45 18.07 9.74 6.46
CA LEU A 45 17.79 8.71 5.46
C LEU A 45 19.04 7.86 5.19
N LYS A 46 20.22 8.49 5.07
CA LYS A 46 21.50 7.79 4.89
C LYS A 46 21.76 6.77 5.99
N ARG A 47 21.47 7.12 7.25
CA ARG A 47 21.62 6.22 8.41
C ARG A 47 20.51 5.18 8.50
N ALA A 48 19.27 5.59 8.28
CA ALA A 48 18.10 4.71 8.33
C ALA A 48 18.17 3.58 7.31
N ILE A 49 18.75 3.82 6.12
CA ILE A 49 19.04 2.77 5.12
C ILE A 49 19.93 1.66 5.70
N ILE A 50 20.98 2.03 6.42
CA ILE A 50 21.96 1.09 6.96
C ILE A 50 21.34 0.29 8.11
N GLU A 51 20.56 0.96 8.94
CA GLU A 51 19.99 0.38 10.16
C GLU A 51 18.69 -0.41 9.90
N ASN A 52 17.96 -0.09 8.82
CA ASN A 52 16.61 -0.59 8.54
C ASN A 52 16.42 -0.95 7.06
N SER A 53 17.43 -1.50 6.40
CA SER A 53 17.42 -1.83 4.96
C SER A 53 16.23 -2.69 4.50
N VAL A 54 15.59 -3.38 5.44
CA VAL A 54 14.53 -4.36 5.24
C VAL A 54 13.13 -3.81 5.57
N ASN A 55 13.01 -2.66 6.23
CA ASN A 55 11.73 -2.11 6.68
C ASN A 55 11.17 -1.08 5.70
N ASP A 56 9.93 -1.31 5.24
CA ASP A 56 9.22 -0.37 4.37
C ASP A 56 8.79 0.90 5.11
N PHE A 57 8.36 0.76 6.36
CA PHE A 57 8.02 1.87 7.24
C PHE A 57 8.96 1.97 8.43
N LEU A 58 9.31 3.19 8.80
CA LEU A 58 10.00 3.51 10.04
C LEU A 58 9.15 4.52 10.82
N LEU A 59 8.98 4.32 12.12
CA LEU A 59 8.43 5.37 12.97
C LEU A 59 9.51 6.44 13.15
N VAL A 60 9.29 7.58 12.50
CA VAL A 60 10.24 8.67 12.44
C VAL A 60 9.69 9.85 13.24
N PRO A 61 10.48 10.48 14.13
CA PRO A 61 10.03 11.69 14.81
C PRO A 61 9.55 12.77 13.85
N ASP A 62 8.44 13.44 14.17
CA ASP A 62 7.75 14.33 13.22
C ASP A 62 8.68 15.39 12.62
N PHE A 63 9.52 16.03 13.44
CA PHE A 63 10.48 17.04 12.99
C PHE A 63 11.50 16.54 11.93
N ILE A 64 11.75 15.24 11.87
CA ILE A 64 12.59 14.62 10.83
C ILE A 64 11.78 14.40 9.56
N VAL A 65 10.53 13.97 9.72
CA VAL A 65 9.60 13.84 8.60
C VAL A 65 9.40 15.20 7.91
N ASP A 66 9.25 16.29 8.67
CA ASP A 66 9.13 17.65 8.13
C ASP A 66 10.30 18.01 7.20
N LYS A 67 11.51 17.65 7.59
CA LYS A 67 12.73 17.91 6.81
C LYS A 67 12.76 17.09 5.53
N ILE A 68 12.34 15.84 5.59
CA ILE A 68 12.26 14.94 4.43
C ILE A 68 11.18 15.42 3.47
N ALA A 69 10.00 15.73 3.98
CA ALA A 69 8.86 16.27 3.24
C ALA A 69 9.25 17.56 2.52
N LYS A 70 9.82 18.53 3.23
CA LYS A 70 10.27 19.80 2.64
C LYS A 70 11.23 19.59 1.46
N LYS A 71 12.25 18.75 1.61
CA LYS A 71 13.18 18.45 0.52
C LYS A 71 12.50 17.72 -0.65
N SER A 72 11.57 16.79 -0.37
CA SER A 72 10.80 16.14 -1.44
C SER A 72 9.92 17.13 -2.20
N PHE A 73 9.44 18.18 -1.54
CA PHE A 73 8.66 19.23 -2.19
C PHE A 73 9.50 20.13 -3.08
N GLU A 74 10.72 20.46 -2.67
CA GLU A 74 11.67 21.16 -3.54
C GLU A 74 11.86 20.37 -4.85
N ILE A 75 12.02 19.03 -4.75
CA ILE A 75 12.10 18.15 -5.93
C ILE A 75 10.83 18.22 -6.79
N TYR A 76 9.63 18.14 -6.21
CA TYR A 76 8.40 18.21 -7.00
C TYR A 76 8.11 19.60 -7.56
N GLN A 77 8.59 20.66 -6.92
CA GLN A 77 8.46 22.02 -7.46
C GLN A 77 9.32 22.21 -8.70
N ASP A 78 10.49 21.57 -8.73
CA ASP A 78 11.40 21.57 -9.87
C ASP A 78 10.97 20.56 -10.95
N MET A 79 10.34 19.45 -10.55
CA MET A 79 9.95 18.32 -11.40
C MET A 79 8.51 17.85 -11.10
N PRO A 80 7.47 18.63 -11.47
CA PRO A 80 6.08 18.33 -11.12
C PRO A 80 5.56 17.01 -11.71
N GLU A 81 6.14 16.54 -12.82
CA GLU A 81 5.83 15.23 -13.42
C GLU A 81 6.20 14.06 -12.51
N LEU A 82 7.19 14.25 -11.63
CA LEU A 82 7.53 13.26 -10.62
C LEU A 82 6.45 13.15 -9.54
N ALA A 83 5.77 14.24 -9.18
CA ALA A 83 4.66 14.18 -8.22
C ALA A 83 3.52 13.31 -8.78
N VAL A 84 3.15 13.53 -10.04
CA VAL A 84 2.07 12.78 -10.70
C VAL A 84 2.47 11.32 -10.95
N SER A 85 3.62 11.08 -11.58
CA SER A 85 4.05 9.72 -11.92
C SER A 85 4.35 8.87 -10.67
N SER A 86 4.97 9.46 -9.65
CA SER A 86 5.22 8.77 -8.38
C SER A 86 3.93 8.48 -7.64
N GLY A 87 3.00 9.45 -7.57
CA GLY A 87 1.70 9.23 -6.94
C GLY A 87 0.95 8.06 -7.61
N LEU A 88 0.82 8.06 -8.94
CA LEU A 88 0.11 7.01 -9.67
C LEU A 88 0.63 5.58 -9.42
N THR A 89 1.90 5.45 -9.04
CA THR A 89 2.60 4.16 -8.92
C THR A 89 2.99 3.79 -7.49
N VAL A 90 2.90 4.72 -6.52
CA VAL A 90 3.40 4.52 -5.15
C VAL A 90 2.86 3.26 -4.49
N HIS A 91 1.55 3.01 -4.64
CA HIS A 91 0.89 1.83 -4.08
C HIS A 91 1.38 0.50 -4.67
N LYS A 92 1.93 0.51 -5.90
CA LYS A 92 2.46 -0.68 -6.60
C LYS A 92 3.95 -0.87 -6.33
N ASP A 93 4.71 0.21 -6.48
CA ASP A 93 6.18 0.18 -6.40
C ASP A 93 6.66 -0.02 -4.97
N TYR A 94 5.91 0.54 -4.02
CA TYR A 94 6.17 0.48 -2.59
C TYR A 94 5.07 -0.25 -1.84
N ALA A 95 4.37 -1.14 -2.53
CA ALA A 95 3.33 -1.97 -1.95
C ALA A 95 3.83 -2.66 -0.67
N ASN A 96 3.05 -2.52 0.38
CA ASN A 96 3.31 -2.96 1.74
C ASN A 96 1.97 -3.37 2.38
N ASN A 97 1.98 -3.79 3.64
CA ASN A 97 0.77 -4.28 4.32
C ASN A 97 -0.39 -3.29 4.29
N PHE A 98 -0.11 -1.98 4.38
CA PHE A 98 -1.13 -0.96 4.24
C PHE A 98 -1.76 -0.94 2.85
N PHE A 99 -0.94 -0.88 1.79
CA PHE A 99 -1.49 -0.88 0.44
C PHE A 99 -2.18 -2.21 0.12
N ILE A 100 -1.63 -3.34 0.54
CA ILE A 100 -2.24 -4.67 0.37
C ILE A 100 -3.61 -4.71 1.07
N TRP A 101 -3.67 -4.24 2.32
CA TRP A 101 -4.91 -4.13 3.08
C TRP A 101 -5.90 -3.18 2.40
N LEU A 102 -5.47 -1.99 2.00
CA LEU A 102 -6.31 -1.03 1.31
C LEU A 102 -6.88 -1.60 0.01
N MET A 103 -6.06 -2.28 -0.78
CA MET A 103 -6.45 -2.91 -2.05
C MET A 103 -7.38 -4.13 -1.85
N ALA A 104 -7.31 -4.80 -0.70
CA ALA A 104 -8.15 -5.96 -0.39
C ALA A 104 -9.59 -5.60 0.03
N SER A 105 -9.95 -4.31 0.07
CA SER A 105 -11.33 -3.86 0.34
C SER A 105 -12.34 -4.51 -0.60
N SER A 106 -13.52 -4.86 -0.08
CA SER A 106 -14.60 -5.45 -0.86
C SER A 106 -15.49 -4.42 -1.59
N GLY A 107 -15.36 -3.15 -1.24
CA GLY A 107 -16.13 -2.05 -1.83
C GLY A 107 -15.70 -0.67 -1.33
N ILE A 108 -16.36 0.36 -1.85
CA ILE A 108 -15.94 1.77 -1.68
C ILE A 108 -16.06 2.27 -0.24
N GLU A 109 -17.08 1.82 0.50
CA GLU A 109 -17.24 2.21 1.91
C GLU A 109 -16.10 1.67 2.77
N GLU A 110 -15.75 0.40 2.59
CA GLU A 110 -14.64 -0.21 3.30
C GLU A 110 -13.31 0.44 2.91
N LEU A 111 -13.10 0.74 1.62
CA LEU A 111 -11.91 1.47 1.16
C LEU A 111 -11.77 2.82 1.88
N LEU A 112 -12.85 3.58 1.99
CA LEU A 112 -12.83 4.88 2.67
C LEU A 112 -12.57 4.72 4.17
N LEU A 113 -13.19 3.74 4.82
CA LEU A 113 -12.92 3.44 6.23
C LEU A 113 -11.43 3.16 6.45
N ARG A 114 -10.84 2.29 5.63
CA ARG A 114 -9.41 1.94 5.68
C ARG A 114 -8.51 3.14 5.36
N SER A 115 -8.88 3.95 4.36
CA SER A 115 -8.17 5.17 3.99
C SER A 115 -8.18 6.18 5.14
N ASN A 116 -9.32 6.37 5.81
CA ASN A 116 -9.49 7.33 6.90
C ASN A 116 -8.71 6.98 8.16
N LEU A 117 -8.39 5.69 8.38
CA LEU A 117 -7.49 5.28 9.46
C LEU A 117 -6.06 5.78 9.27
N SER A 118 -5.73 6.22 8.06
CA SER A 118 -4.42 6.72 7.67
C SER A 118 -4.44 8.12 7.10
N ASN A 119 -5.62 8.75 6.95
CA ASN A 119 -5.76 9.95 6.13
C ASN A 119 -5.34 11.18 6.91
N PRO A 120 -4.24 11.80 6.49
CA PRO A 120 -3.74 12.93 7.22
C PRO A 120 -4.39 14.27 6.88
N MET A 121 -5.16 14.34 5.78
CA MET A 121 -5.89 15.56 5.39
C MET A 121 -7.21 15.74 6.16
N GLY A 122 -7.58 14.77 6.99
CA GLY A 122 -8.88 14.68 7.66
C GLY A 122 -9.75 13.57 7.07
N ALA A 123 -10.88 13.27 7.70
CA ALA A 123 -11.75 12.18 7.25
C ALA A 123 -12.36 12.48 5.87
N LEU A 124 -12.09 11.61 4.89
CA LEU A 124 -12.83 11.54 3.63
C LEU A 124 -14.29 11.27 3.92
N SER A 125 -15.16 11.97 3.21
CA SER A 125 -16.59 11.68 3.23
C SER A 125 -17.06 11.17 1.87
N ILE A 126 -18.03 10.26 1.89
CA ILE A 126 -18.66 9.72 0.69
C ILE A 126 -20.08 10.22 0.59
N THR A 127 -20.46 10.66 -0.60
CA THR A 127 -21.84 11.00 -0.94
C THR A 127 -22.25 10.28 -2.20
N TYR A 128 -23.40 9.60 -2.14
CA TYR A 128 -24.02 8.96 -3.30
C TYR A 128 -25.00 9.95 -3.93
N SER A 129 -24.65 10.45 -5.12
CA SER A 129 -25.51 11.42 -5.81
C SER A 129 -26.64 10.74 -6.59
N ASN A 130 -26.44 9.49 -7.03
CA ASN A 130 -27.41 8.59 -7.67
C ASN A 130 -26.82 7.15 -7.77
N SER A 131 -27.53 6.21 -8.38
CA SER A 131 -27.08 4.82 -8.59
C SER A 131 -25.90 4.65 -9.57
N LYS A 132 -25.31 5.76 -10.05
CA LYS A 132 -24.21 5.76 -11.02
C LYS A 132 -23.01 6.63 -10.63
N LYS A 133 -23.08 7.32 -9.47
CA LYS A 133 -22.14 8.37 -9.11
C LYS A 133 -21.82 8.36 -7.63
N VAL A 134 -20.55 8.18 -7.33
CA VAL A 134 -19.96 8.35 -6.00
C VAL A 134 -19.13 9.62 -5.98
N VAL A 135 -19.26 10.40 -4.91
CA VAL A 135 -18.41 11.56 -4.65
C VAL A 135 -17.64 11.31 -3.38
N ILE A 136 -16.31 11.29 -3.49
CA ILE A 136 -15.39 11.28 -2.35
C ILE A 136 -14.93 12.73 -2.16
N GLU A 137 -15.34 13.35 -1.06
CA GLU A 137 -14.89 14.70 -0.71
C GLU A 137 -13.66 14.61 0.19
N ILE A 138 -12.64 15.37 -0.20
CA ILE A 138 -11.37 15.46 0.52
C ILE A 138 -11.40 16.75 1.33
N PRO A 139 -11.37 16.67 2.67
CA PRO A 139 -11.30 17.87 3.49
C PRO A 139 -10.02 18.64 3.17
N ILE A 140 -10.16 19.96 3.05
CA ILE A 140 -9.03 20.87 2.90
C ILE A 140 -8.51 21.16 4.31
N PRO A 141 -7.30 20.74 4.70
CA PRO A 141 -6.69 21.39 5.85
C PRO A 141 -6.44 22.85 5.46
N TYR A 142 -7.03 23.78 6.21
CA TYR A 142 -6.80 25.22 6.07
C TYR A 142 -5.29 25.48 6.23
N ILE A 143 -4.55 25.62 5.13
CA ILE A 143 -3.11 25.94 5.17
C ILE A 143 -2.88 27.15 4.25
N ASN A 144 -2.32 28.20 4.81
CA ASN A 144 -2.29 29.56 4.25
C ASN A 144 -1.15 29.83 3.23
N SER A 145 -0.56 28.82 2.58
CA SER A 145 0.59 29.02 1.68
C SER A 145 0.34 28.55 0.24
N ARG A 146 -0.10 29.46 -0.63
CA ARG A 146 -0.50 29.23 -2.05
C ARG A 146 0.43 28.35 -2.89
N ASN A 147 1.77 28.47 -2.76
CA ASN A 147 2.70 27.78 -3.66
C ASN A 147 3.21 26.42 -3.13
N MET A 148 3.04 26.14 -1.84
CA MET A 148 3.53 24.88 -1.23
C MET A 148 2.53 23.73 -1.41
N ILE A 149 1.27 24.05 -1.67
CA ILE A 149 0.14 23.11 -1.62
C ILE A 149 -0.11 22.38 -2.95
N GLU A 150 0.24 22.97 -4.11
CA GLU A 150 -0.22 22.42 -5.40
C GLU A 150 0.46 21.11 -5.78
N CYS A 151 1.80 21.01 -5.68
CA CYS A 151 2.54 19.77 -5.94
C CYS A 151 2.16 18.67 -4.93
N GLU A 152 1.88 19.07 -3.69
CA GLU A 152 1.40 18.17 -2.64
C GLU A 152 0.03 17.58 -3.00
N ILE A 153 -0.93 18.44 -3.27
CA ILE A 153 -2.27 18.02 -3.68
C ILE A 153 -2.20 17.21 -4.98
N ALA A 154 -1.31 17.55 -5.92
CA ALA A 154 -1.12 16.79 -7.15
C ALA A 154 -0.61 15.38 -6.87
N PHE A 155 0.39 15.20 -6.00
CA PHE A 155 0.82 13.87 -5.57
C PHE A 155 -0.32 13.11 -4.87
N TYR A 156 -1.09 13.80 -4.00
CA TYR A 156 -2.20 13.19 -3.26
C TYR A 156 -3.24 12.60 -4.21
N PHE A 157 -3.76 13.44 -5.10
CA PHE A 157 -4.75 13.02 -6.09
C PHE A 157 -4.20 11.95 -7.00
N SER A 158 -2.93 12.05 -7.41
CA SER A 158 -2.29 11.03 -8.22
C SER A 158 -2.17 9.68 -7.49
N SER A 159 -1.85 9.69 -6.20
CA SER A 159 -1.83 8.50 -5.33
C SER A 159 -3.21 7.87 -5.20
N MET A 160 -4.22 8.68 -4.89
CA MET A 160 -5.59 8.19 -4.78
C MET A 160 -6.12 7.68 -6.11
N MET A 161 -5.81 8.36 -7.22
CA MET A 161 -6.15 7.91 -8.57
C MET A 161 -5.43 6.62 -8.96
N GLY A 162 -4.16 6.45 -8.55
CA GLY A 162 -3.42 5.21 -8.73
C GLY A 162 -4.15 4.03 -8.09
N THR A 163 -4.52 4.18 -6.80
CA THR A 163 -5.28 3.19 -6.05
C THR A 163 -6.64 2.93 -6.67
N LEU A 164 -7.44 3.99 -6.92
CA LEU A 164 -8.79 3.88 -7.49
C LEU A 164 -8.79 3.20 -8.86
N LYS A 165 -7.81 3.48 -9.72
CA LYS A 165 -7.70 2.81 -11.03
C LYS A 165 -7.23 1.36 -10.92
N ALA A 166 -6.48 1.02 -9.88
CA ALA A 166 -6.08 -0.36 -9.66
C ALA A 166 -7.25 -1.23 -9.15
N ILE A 167 -8.21 -0.64 -8.43
CA ILE A 167 -9.41 -1.34 -7.94
C ILE A 167 -10.60 -1.27 -8.91
N LEU A 168 -10.71 -0.19 -9.69
CA LEU A 168 -11.79 0.13 -10.62
C LEU A 168 -11.22 0.60 -11.98
N PRO A 169 -10.59 -0.28 -12.77
CA PRO A 169 -9.88 0.11 -14.00
C PRO A 169 -10.78 0.69 -15.09
N GLU A 170 -12.05 0.26 -15.15
CA GLU A 170 -13.03 0.67 -16.16
C GLU A 170 -13.86 1.90 -15.75
N ALA A 171 -13.70 2.40 -14.52
CA ALA A 171 -14.44 3.56 -14.07
C ALA A 171 -13.92 4.85 -14.73
N ALA A 172 -14.83 5.78 -14.97
CA ALA A 172 -14.47 7.15 -15.35
C ALA A 172 -14.44 8.03 -14.10
N PHE A 173 -13.49 8.98 -14.07
CA PHE A 173 -13.24 9.80 -12.90
C PHE A 173 -13.27 11.29 -13.24
N HIS A 174 -13.87 12.12 -12.39
CA HIS A 174 -13.60 13.55 -12.39
C HIS A 174 -12.87 13.96 -11.11
N LEU A 175 -11.81 14.75 -11.25
CA LEU A 175 -11.11 15.40 -10.16
C LEU A 175 -11.57 16.85 -10.08
N ALA A 176 -12.39 17.19 -9.10
CA ALA A 176 -12.71 18.58 -8.78
C ALA A 176 -11.66 19.10 -7.81
N ILE A 177 -10.95 20.17 -8.18
CA ILE A 177 -9.81 20.68 -7.42
C ILE A 177 -9.95 22.19 -7.23
N THR A 178 -9.62 22.65 -6.03
CA THR A 178 -9.80 24.04 -5.59
C THR A 178 -8.77 25.01 -6.15
N PHE A 179 -7.56 24.55 -6.45
CA PHE A 179 -6.53 25.41 -7.03
C PHE A 179 -6.75 25.66 -8.53
N SER A 180 -6.14 26.74 -9.01
CA SER A 180 -6.20 27.16 -10.41
C SER A 180 -5.26 26.34 -11.27
N ARG A 181 -5.65 26.10 -12.53
CA ARG A 181 -4.78 25.46 -13.52
C ARG A 181 -3.54 26.31 -13.81
N ASP A 182 -2.36 25.71 -13.74
CA ASP A 182 -1.08 26.33 -14.10
C ASP A 182 -0.11 25.32 -14.76
N ASN A 183 1.12 25.77 -15.06
CA ASN A 183 2.12 24.92 -15.72
C ASN A 183 2.62 23.75 -14.85
N LYS A 184 2.55 23.86 -13.52
CA LYS A 184 3.02 22.83 -12.59
C LYS A 184 1.96 21.75 -12.40
N ASN A 185 0.69 22.13 -12.35
CA ASN A 185 -0.39 21.21 -12.02
C ASN A 185 -1.16 20.64 -13.22
N GLN A 186 -0.92 21.15 -14.45
CA GLN A 186 -1.52 20.62 -15.69
C GLN A 186 -1.26 19.13 -15.92
N LEU A 187 -0.20 18.56 -15.32
CA LEU A 187 0.14 17.14 -15.44
C LEU A 187 -0.93 16.20 -14.86
N LEU A 188 -1.83 16.70 -14.01
CA LEU A 188 -2.99 15.92 -13.56
C LEU A 188 -3.92 15.55 -14.73
N GLU A 189 -3.93 16.34 -15.81
CA GLU A 189 -4.69 16.06 -17.04
C GLU A 189 -4.13 14.85 -17.81
N SER A 190 -2.89 14.42 -17.50
CA SER A 190 -2.31 13.23 -18.13
C SER A 190 -2.81 11.92 -17.51
N ILE A 191 -3.60 11.97 -16.43
CA ILE A 191 -4.16 10.77 -15.81
C ILE A 191 -5.24 10.19 -16.75
N PRO A 192 -5.11 8.94 -17.24
CA PRO A 192 -6.06 8.41 -18.21
C PRO A 192 -7.46 8.20 -17.60
N ASN A 193 -8.52 8.32 -18.40
CA ASN A 193 -9.93 8.20 -17.98
C ASN A 193 -10.32 9.17 -16.84
N CYS A 194 -9.64 10.31 -16.76
CA CYS A 194 -9.81 11.29 -15.72
C CYS A 194 -10.01 12.69 -16.30
N GLN A 195 -11.10 13.37 -15.95
CA GLN A 195 -11.31 14.78 -16.27
C GLN A 195 -10.97 15.64 -15.06
N VAL A 196 -10.12 16.65 -15.22
CA VAL A 196 -9.77 17.59 -14.14
C VAL A 196 -10.59 18.86 -14.26
N ILE A 197 -11.18 19.30 -13.14
CA ILE A 197 -12.01 20.50 -13.00
C ILE A 197 -11.35 21.42 -11.97
N TYR A 198 -10.58 22.38 -12.46
CA TYR A 198 -9.89 23.37 -11.62
C TYR A 198 -10.82 24.48 -11.15
N ASN A 199 -10.41 25.21 -10.12
CA ASN A 199 -11.19 26.29 -9.49
C ASN A 199 -12.57 25.83 -8.98
N SER A 200 -12.66 24.59 -8.49
CA SER A 200 -13.86 24.07 -7.85
C SER A 200 -13.99 24.60 -6.42
N ASP A 201 -15.21 24.66 -5.87
CA ASP A 201 -15.43 25.07 -4.47
C ASP A 201 -14.82 24.09 -3.45
N LYS A 202 -14.61 22.82 -3.88
CA LYS A 202 -14.15 21.73 -3.02
C LYS A 202 -13.21 20.79 -3.78
N ASN A 203 -12.36 20.10 -3.02
CA ASN A 203 -11.54 18.99 -3.51
C ASN A 203 -12.37 17.69 -3.46
N GLN A 204 -12.62 17.07 -4.62
CA GLN A 204 -13.43 15.87 -4.72
C GLN A 204 -12.92 14.92 -5.81
N VAL A 205 -13.15 13.63 -5.59
CA VAL A 205 -13.07 12.61 -6.64
C VAL A 205 -14.46 12.05 -6.90
N ILE A 206 -14.89 12.23 -8.14
CA ILE A 206 -16.19 11.78 -8.62
C ILE A 206 -15.94 10.52 -9.44
N ILE A 207 -16.55 9.41 -9.01
CA ILE A 207 -16.43 8.11 -9.67
C ILE A 207 -17.75 7.84 -10.39
N PHE A 208 -17.66 7.63 -11.71
CA PHE A 208 -18.79 7.25 -12.55
C PHE A 208 -18.74 5.77 -12.81
N GLN A 209 -19.72 5.05 -12.27
CA GLN A 209 -19.77 3.60 -12.32
C GLN A 209 -21.20 3.10 -12.12
N THR A 210 -21.60 2.06 -12.84
CA THR A 210 -22.89 1.41 -12.64
C THR A 210 -22.89 0.68 -11.29
N ASP A 211 -23.87 0.99 -10.45
CA ASP A 211 -24.10 0.32 -9.16
C ASP A 211 -22.88 0.31 -8.22
N PRO A 212 -22.45 1.48 -7.75
CA PRO A 212 -21.23 1.61 -6.95
C PRO A 212 -21.33 0.99 -5.55
N LEU A 213 -22.54 0.71 -5.06
CA LEU A 213 -22.75 0.06 -3.76
C LEU A 213 -22.49 -1.45 -3.83
N HIS A 214 -22.74 -2.06 -4.99
CA HIS A 214 -22.62 -3.50 -5.18
C HIS A 214 -21.44 -3.92 -6.03
N THR A 215 -20.66 -2.98 -6.57
CA THR A 215 -19.47 -3.36 -7.32
C THR A 215 -18.34 -3.78 -6.39
N SER A 216 -17.97 -5.06 -6.48
CA SER A 216 -16.72 -5.56 -5.91
C SER A 216 -15.51 -5.07 -6.70
N PHE A 217 -14.42 -4.76 -6.00
CA PHE A 217 -13.16 -4.42 -6.62
C PHE A 217 -12.51 -5.64 -7.26
N ILE A 218 -11.76 -5.42 -8.34
CA ILE A 218 -11.00 -6.51 -8.99
C ILE A 218 -9.90 -7.09 -8.10
N THR A 219 -9.49 -6.34 -7.08
CA THR A 219 -8.48 -6.73 -6.08
C THR A 219 -9.08 -7.26 -4.78
N THR A 220 -10.41 -7.42 -4.70
CA THR A 220 -11.09 -7.95 -3.52
C THR A 220 -10.47 -9.28 -3.13
N ASN A 221 -10.02 -9.40 -1.87
CA ASN A 221 -9.43 -10.61 -1.35
C ASN A 221 -9.95 -10.86 0.06
N SER A 222 -10.95 -11.74 0.20
CA SER A 222 -11.57 -12.03 1.49
C SER A 222 -10.61 -12.70 2.47
N VAL A 223 -9.64 -13.48 2.00
CA VAL A 223 -8.62 -14.12 2.86
C VAL A 223 -7.72 -13.06 3.48
N LEU A 224 -7.16 -12.15 2.65
CA LEU A 224 -6.35 -11.04 3.16
C LEU A 224 -7.16 -10.07 4.01
N SER A 225 -8.39 -9.79 3.60
CA SER A 225 -9.30 -8.96 4.39
C SER A 225 -9.45 -9.55 5.79
N ASN A 226 -9.81 -10.82 5.91
CA ASN A 226 -9.99 -11.49 7.20
C ASN A 226 -8.68 -11.55 8.01
N LEU A 227 -7.55 -11.88 7.39
CA LEU A 227 -6.23 -11.90 8.04
C LEU A 227 -5.83 -10.54 8.62
N LEU A 228 -6.34 -9.46 8.02
CA LEU A 228 -6.02 -8.07 8.36
C LEU A 228 -7.21 -7.35 9.01
N THR A 229 -8.25 -8.05 9.49
CA THR A 229 -9.44 -7.47 10.13
C THR A 229 -9.43 -7.57 11.67
N ASP A 230 -8.53 -8.36 12.26
CA ASP A 230 -8.35 -8.38 13.73
C ASP A 230 -7.78 -7.03 14.22
N SER A 231 -8.68 -6.12 14.60
CA SER A 231 -8.41 -4.71 14.92
C SER A 231 -7.34 -4.44 15.98
N SER A 232 -7.07 -5.39 16.89
CA SER A 232 -5.96 -5.32 17.86
C SER A 232 -4.59 -5.50 17.22
N VAL A 233 -4.54 -6.10 16.02
CA VAL A 233 -3.32 -6.43 15.27
C VAL A 233 -3.18 -5.55 14.03
N ILE A 234 -4.25 -4.92 13.51
CA ILE A 234 -4.18 -4.04 12.32
C ILE A 234 -3.12 -2.95 12.48
N GLN A 235 -3.08 -2.26 13.63
CA GLN A 235 -2.07 -1.24 13.87
C GLN A 235 -0.65 -1.83 13.86
N GLU A 236 -0.44 -2.99 14.49
CA GLU A 236 0.86 -3.66 14.48
C GLU A 236 1.21 -4.28 13.13
N LEU A 237 0.26 -4.81 12.35
CA LEU A 237 0.48 -5.42 11.02
C LEU A 237 0.71 -4.36 9.94
N VAL A 238 0.03 -3.22 10.05
CA VAL A 238 0.24 -2.06 9.18
C VAL A 238 1.56 -1.35 9.53
N LEU A 239 1.93 -1.27 10.82
CA LEU A 239 3.16 -0.59 11.29
C LEU A 239 4.40 -1.49 11.44
N LYS A 240 4.26 -2.82 11.48
CA LYS A 240 5.35 -3.81 11.41
C LYS A 240 5.26 -4.57 10.09
N PRO A 241 5.53 -3.89 8.96
CA PRO A 241 5.42 -4.50 7.65
C PRO A 241 6.53 -5.53 7.44
N ASP A 242 6.14 -6.80 7.37
CA ASP A 242 6.99 -7.78 6.71
C ASP A 242 6.22 -8.47 5.58
N ILE A 243 6.56 -8.11 4.34
CA ILE A 243 6.10 -8.83 3.15
C ILE A 243 6.34 -10.34 3.28
N THR A 244 7.40 -10.74 3.97
CA THR A 244 7.70 -12.14 4.29
C THR A 244 6.62 -12.73 5.18
N PHE A 245 6.17 -12.01 6.23
CA PHE A 245 5.08 -12.47 7.10
C PHE A 245 3.80 -12.73 6.31
N ASN A 246 3.38 -11.80 5.45
CA ASN A 246 2.17 -12.03 4.64
C ASN A 246 2.34 -13.24 3.71
N VAL A 247 3.52 -13.41 3.11
CA VAL A 247 3.80 -14.58 2.27
C VAL A 247 3.72 -15.86 3.11
N HIS A 248 4.26 -15.89 4.33
CA HIS A 248 4.12 -17.03 5.25
C HIS A 248 2.64 -17.32 5.54
N GLU A 249 1.84 -16.32 5.87
CA GLU A 249 0.42 -16.51 6.18
C GLU A 249 -0.37 -17.03 4.97
N ILE A 250 -0.20 -16.43 3.79
CA ILE A 250 -0.87 -16.94 2.57
C ILE A 250 -0.42 -18.37 2.27
N VAL A 251 0.89 -18.65 2.38
CA VAL A 251 1.42 -20.00 2.16
C VAL A 251 0.81 -20.99 3.15
N LYS A 252 0.66 -20.68 4.44
CA LYS A 252 0.01 -21.58 5.40
C LYS A 252 -1.41 -21.94 4.99
N HIS A 253 -2.15 -20.99 4.42
CA HIS A 253 -3.53 -21.21 3.96
C HIS A 253 -3.61 -21.94 2.62
N SER A 254 -2.60 -21.83 1.76
CA SER A 254 -2.61 -22.35 0.39
C SER A 254 -1.67 -23.52 0.12
N MET A 255 -0.78 -23.89 1.06
CA MET A 255 0.32 -24.86 0.81
C MET A 255 -0.15 -26.26 0.42
N HIS A 256 -1.38 -26.64 0.79
CA HIS A 256 -2.04 -27.89 0.39
C HIS A 256 -2.16 -28.04 -1.13
N GLN A 257 -2.08 -26.93 -1.88
CA GLN A 257 -2.04 -26.94 -3.33
C GLN A 257 -0.63 -27.33 -3.82
N THR A 258 -0.51 -28.48 -4.49
CA THR A 258 0.79 -28.98 -4.96
C THR A 258 1.50 -28.02 -5.92
N ASN A 259 0.73 -27.30 -6.75
CA ASN A 259 1.25 -26.40 -7.78
C ASN A 259 1.22 -24.91 -7.36
N LEU A 260 1.13 -24.60 -6.06
CA LEU A 260 1.15 -23.22 -5.57
C LEU A 260 2.40 -22.49 -6.09
N SER A 261 2.18 -21.39 -6.79
CA SER A 261 3.23 -20.63 -7.46
C SER A 261 3.40 -19.25 -6.86
N ILE A 262 4.55 -18.61 -7.13
CA ILE A 262 4.78 -17.22 -6.75
C ILE A 262 3.80 -16.25 -7.44
N HIS A 263 3.29 -16.62 -8.62
CA HIS A 263 2.27 -15.83 -9.30
C HIS A 263 0.99 -15.77 -8.47
N ASP A 264 0.57 -16.90 -7.88
CA ASP A 264 -0.63 -16.97 -7.04
C ASP A 264 -0.47 -16.13 -5.78
N ILE A 265 0.70 -16.18 -5.14
CA ILE A 265 1.00 -15.32 -3.99
C ILE A 265 1.03 -13.84 -4.38
N ALA A 266 1.68 -13.50 -5.49
CA ALA A 266 1.76 -12.11 -5.96
C ALA A 266 0.37 -11.57 -6.28
N HIS A 267 -0.46 -12.36 -6.98
CA HIS A 267 -1.84 -12.02 -7.27
C HIS A 267 -2.67 -11.82 -5.99
N THR A 268 -2.51 -12.72 -5.01
CA THR A 268 -3.18 -12.63 -3.71
C THR A 268 -2.85 -11.30 -3.04
N LEU A 269 -1.57 -10.89 -3.07
CA LEU A 269 -1.07 -9.63 -2.51
C LEU A 269 -1.32 -8.39 -3.40
N CYS A 270 -2.02 -8.52 -4.53
CA CYS A 270 -2.20 -7.44 -5.51
C CYS A 270 -0.87 -6.87 -6.05
N LEU A 271 0.14 -7.72 -6.21
CA LEU A 271 1.48 -7.39 -6.71
C LEU A 271 1.76 -8.04 -8.05
N SER A 272 2.71 -7.44 -8.80
CA SER A 272 3.37 -8.19 -9.87
C SER A 272 4.34 -9.23 -9.29
N THR A 273 4.53 -10.35 -9.98
CA THR A 273 5.53 -11.36 -9.61
C THR A 273 6.92 -10.75 -9.46
N ARG A 274 7.29 -9.82 -10.35
CA ARG A 274 8.58 -9.11 -10.31
C ARG A 274 8.72 -8.29 -9.04
N THR A 275 7.66 -7.57 -8.64
CA THR A 275 7.65 -6.80 -7.39
C THR A 275 7.83 -7.72 -6.20
N LEU A 276 7.04 -8.79 -6.10
CA LEU A 276 7.15 -9.74 -4.98
C LEU A 276 8.55 -10.38 -4.92
N GLN A 277 9.12 -10.80 -6.05
CA GLN A 277 10.47 -11.35 -6.11
C GLN A 277 11.54 -10.36 -5.66
N ARG A 278 11.48 -9.11 -6.13
CA ARG A 278 12.40 -8.06 -5.70
C ARG A 278 12.33 -7.86 -4.19
N ARG A 279 11.11 -7.73 -3.65
CA ARG A 279 10.86 -7.52 -2.22
C ARG A 279 11.37 -8.65 -1.36
N LEU A 280 11.11 -9.91 -1.74
CA LEU A 280 11.65 -11.06 -1.00
C LEU A 280 13.18 -11.10 -1.04
N LYS A 281 13.78 -10.78 -2.19
CA LYS A 281 15.25 -10.75 -2.35
C LYS A 281 15.91 -9.68 -1.49
N GLU A 282 15.28 -8.51 -1.34
CA GLU A 282 15.74 -7.44 -0.42
C GLU A 282 15.81 -7.90 1.04
N LYS A 283 15.08 -8.97 1.40
CA LYS A 283 15.05 -9.58 2.73
C LYS A 283 15.84 -10.88 2.82
N ASP A 284 16.67 -11.19 1.82
CA ASP A 284 17.37 -12.48 1.68
C ASP A 284 16.43 -13.70 1.70
N GLN A 285 15.18 -13.52 1.25
CA GLN A 285 14.16 -14.56 1.15
C GLN A 285 13.86 -14.94 -0.30
N SER A 286 13.26 -16.11 -0.47
CA SER A 286 12.65 -16.54 -1.72
C SER A 286 11.34 -17.25 -1.43
N PHE A 287 10.39 -17.17 -2.38
CA PHE A 287 9.11 -17.89 -2.26
C PHE A 287 9.33 -19.39 -2.02
N GLN A 288 10.30 -20.01 -2.69
CA GLN A 288 10.57 -21.43 -2.53
C GLN A 288 11.08 -21.78 -1.13
N ASN A 289 11.91 -20.91 -0.53
CA ASN A 289 12.38 -21.11 0.84
C ASN A 289 11.22 -21.04 1.84
N ILE A 290 10.34 -20.04 1.69
CA ILE A 290 9.17 -19.87 2.54
C ILE A 290 8.20 -21.05 2.39
N LEU A 291 7.90 -21.46 1.16
CA LEU A 291 7.03 -22.61 0.88
C LEU A 291 7.57 -23.90 1.49
N ASN A 292 8.85 -24.18 1.32
CA ASN A 292 9.50 -25.36 1.89
C ASN A 292 9.50 -25.32 3.42
N TYR A 293 9.74 -24.14 4.01
CA TYR A 293 9.73 -23.94 5.44
C TYR A 293 8.36 -24.24 6.06
N GLU A 294 7.29 -23.64 5.51
CA GLU A 294 5.93 -23.87 6.02
C GLU A 294 5.47 -25.31 5.83
N ARG A 295 5.74 -25.89 4.64
CA ARG A 295 5.43 -27.31 4.38
C ARG A 295 6.16 -28.24 5.34
N LYS A 296 7.44 -27.97 5.62
CA LYS A 296 8.23 -28.74 6.58
C LYS A 296 7.65 -28.64 7.99
N ASN A 297 7.34 -27.43 8.45
CA ASN A 297 6.79 -27.21 9.78
C ASN A 297 5.45 -27.94 9.94
N LYS A 298 4.56 -27.83 8.95
CA LYS A 298 3.27 -28.53 8.98
C LYS A 298 3.44 -30.05 8.91
N ALA A 299 4.36 -30.55 8.08
CA ALA A 299 4.67 -31.97 8.03
C ALA A 299 5.16 -32.48 9.39
N ILE A 300 6.09 -31.77 10.06
CA ILE A 300 6.58 -32.15 11.39
C ILE A 300 5.46 -32.14 12.43
N GLU A 301 4.58 -31.15 12.39
CA GLU A 301 3.40 -31.06 13.25
C GLU A 301 2.47 -32.26 13.06
N LEU A 302 2.02 -32.50 11.82
CA LEU A 302 1.09 -33.58 11.49
C LEU A 302 1.70 -34.97 11.73
N MET A 303 3.01 -35.14 11.58
CA MET A 303 3.69 -36.42 11.81
C MET A 303 3.73 -36.85 13.28
N LYS A 304 3.49 -35.93 14.23
CA LYS A 304 3.35 -36.24 15.66
C LYS A 304 2.05 -36.99 15.95
N ASP A 305 1.03 -36.77 15.14
CA ASP A 305 -0.22 -37.51 15.19
C ASP A 305 -0.01 -38.92 14.61
N LYS A 306 -0.33 -39.93 15.41
CA LYS A 306 -0.21 -41.35 15.04
C LYS A 306 -1.43 -41.87 14.28
N GLU A 307 -2.55 -41.16 14.33
CA GLU A 307 -3.78 -41.52 13.63
C GLU A 307 -3.75 -41.08 12.16
N LEU A 308 -2.91 -40.08 11.83
CA LEU A 308 -2.74 -39.60 10.46
C LEU A 308 -1.83 -40.50 9.62
N SER A 309 -2.39 -41.04 8.54
CA SER A 309 -1.64 -41.77 7.53
C SER A 309 -0.63 -40.87 6.82
N ARG A 310 0.49 -41.43 6.35
CA ARG A 310 1.52 -40.63 5.68
C ARG A 310 1.06 -40.10 4.31
N SER A 311 0.17 -40.81 3.63
CA SER A 311 -0.49 -40.32 2.41
C SER A 311 -1.38 -39.11 2.69
N THR A 312 -2.15 -39.12 3.78
CA THR A 312 -2.96 -37.96 4.19
C THR A 312 -2.09 -36.74 4.49
N ILE A 313 -0.94 -36.95 5.15
CA ILE A 313 0.01 -35.85 5.41
C ILE A 313 0.57 -35.28 4.10
N VAL A 314 0.90 -36.12 3.11
CA VAL A 314 1.36 -35.68 1.78
C VAL A 314 0.33 -34.75 1.12
N GLU A 315 -0.96 -35.12 1.18
CA GLU A 315 -2.06 -34.32 0.65
C GLU A 315 -2.23 -33.00 1.39
N MET A 316 -2.28 -33.02 2.73
CA MET A 316 -2.49 -31.80 3.54
C MET A 316 -1.35 -30.78 3.40
N VAL A 317 -0.12 -31.25 3.15
CA VAL A 317 1.06 -30.41 2.97
C VAL A 317 1.24 -29.97 1.51
N GLY A 318 0.52 -30.60 0.56
CA GLY A 318 0.59 -30.29 -0.87
C GLY A 318 1.92 -30.66 -1.51
N ILE A 319 2.41 -31.86 -1.25
CA ILE A 319 3.64 -32.40 -1.86
C ILE A 319 3.31 -33.59 -2.75
N GLN A 320 4.19 -33.89 -3.71
CA GLN A 320 3.88 -34.86 -4.78
C GLN A 320 3.80 -36.32 -4.30
N ASN A 321 4.62 -36.69 -3.30
CA ASN A 321 4.75 -38.07 -2.84
C ASN A 321 5.45 -38.16 -1.47
N LEU A 322 5.43 -39.37 -0.91
CA LEU A 322 6.11 -39.71 0.34
C LEU A 322 7.61 -39.43 0.31
N SER A 323 8.30 -39.71 -0.80
CA SER A 323 9.73 -39.41 -0.94
C SER A 323 10.02 -37.91 -0.75
N SER A 324 9.13 -37.06 -1.27
CA SER A 324 9.21 -35.61 -1.06
C SER A 324 8.96 -35.22 0.39
N LEU A 325 8.05 -35.90 1.08
CA LEU A 325 7.78 -35.70 2.52
C LEU A 325 9.05 -35.93 3.32
N TYR A 326 9.67 -37.10 3.17
CA TYR A 326 10.88 -37.49 3.87
C TYR A 326 12.06 -36.52 3.62
N ARG A 327 12.20 -36.07 2.36
CA ARG A 327 13.19 -35.06 1.98
C ARG A 327 13.00 -33.72 2.71
N ILE A 328 11.76 -33.21 2.80
CA ILE A 328 11.53 -31.90 3.46
C ILE A 328 11.66 -31.97 4.98
N VAL A 329 11.30 -33.10 5.62
CA VAL A 329 11.50 -33.27 7.07
C VAL A 329 12.92 -33.68 7.47
N GLY A 330 13.81 -33.95 6.51
CA GLY A 330 15.21 -34.29 6.78
C GLY A 330 15.41 -35.71 7.34
N ARG A 331 14.50 -36.63 7.02
CA ARG A 331 14.64 -38.06 7.31
C ARG A 331 14.92 -38.76 5.98
N SER A 332 16.19 -38.98 5.65
CA SER A 332 16.60 -39.80 4.51
C SER A 332 16.40 -41.27 4.79
#